data_AF-A0A8S8XZZ2-F1
#
_entry.id   AF-A0A8S8XZZ2-F1
#
_cell.length_a   1.000
_cell.length_b   1.000
_cell.length_c   1.000
_cell.angle_alpha   90.00
_cell.angle_beta   90.00
_cell.angle_gamma   90.00
#
_symmetry.space_group_name_H-M   'P 1'
#
loop_
_entity.id
_entity.type
_entity.pdbx_description
1 polymer ?
#
loop_
_entity_poly.entity_id
_entity_poly.type
_entity_poly.pdbx_seq_one_letter_code
_entity_poly.pdbx_strand_id
1 'polypeptide(L)' 'MALLIRKLSSSLSFMIGLVLILSWFYWADSPYFLLFLGLALLLIGIVGVVTTIAKAEEELE' A
#
# COMPACT_ATOMS: atom_id res chain seq x y z
N MET A 1 -5.39 7.67 18.15
CA MET A 1 -4.90 8.43 16.96
C MET A 1 -3.91 7.65 16.10
N ALA A 2 -2.91 6.97 16.70
CA ALA A 2 -1.90 6.21 15.94
C ALA A 2 -2.48 5.14 15.00
N LEU A 3 -3.49 4.38 15.43
CA LEU A 3 -4.17 3.37 14.61
C LEU A 3 -4.85 3.95 13.36
N LEU A 4 -5.53 5.10 13.48
CA LEU A 4 -6.18 5.78 12.36
C LEU A 4 -5.16 6.24 11.32
N ILE A 5 -4.05 6.82 11.76
CA ILE A 5 -2.95 7.25 10.88
C ILE A 5 -2.34 6.03 10.17
N ARG A 6 -2.17 4.91 10.89
CA ARG A 6 -1.68 3.65 10.32
C ARG A 6 -2.61 3.08 9.25
N LYS A 7 -3.93 3.02 9.51
CA LYS A 7 -4.94 2.58 8.54
C LYS A 7 -4.94 3.47 7.29
N LEU A 8 -4.90 4.78 7.48
CA LEU A 8 -4.94 5.74 6.37
C LEU A 8 -3.67 5.64 5.52
N SER A 9 -2.50 5.60 6.16
CA SER A 9 -1.21 5.49 5.47
C SER A 9 -1.07 4.18 4.70
N SER A 10 -1.52 3.06 5.27
CA SER A 10 -1.41 1.75 4.60
C SER A 10 -2.38 1.64 3.42
N SER A 11 -3.61 2.12 3.59
CA SER A 11 -4.61 2.16 2.51
C SER A 11 -4.20 3.09 1.37
N LEU A 12 -3.65 4.27 1.68
CA LEU A 12 -3.10 5.20 0.68
C LEU A 12 -1.91 4.59 -0.07
N SER A 13 -0.96 3.98 0.64
CA SER A 13 0.19 3.31 0.02
C SER A 13 -0.26 2.20 -0.94
N PHE A 14 -1.25 1.41 -0.52
CA PHE A 14 -1.81 0.33 -1.34
C PHE A 14 -2.50 0.87 -2.60
N MET A 15 -3.35 1.89 -2.45
CA MET A 15 -4.05 2.52 -3.57
C MET A 15 -3.08 3.15 -4.57
N ILE A 16 -2.08 3.90 -4.09
CA ILE A 16 -1.05 4.52 -4.93
C ILE A 16 -0.24 3.43 -5.64
N GLY A 17 0.14 2.36 -4.95
CA GLY A 17 0.84 1.22 -5.55
C GLY A 17 0.06 0.58 -6.70
N LEU A 18 -1.24 0.35 -6.51
CA LEU A 18 -2.13 -0.15 -7.56
C LEU A 18 -2.26 0.81 -8.75
N VAL A 19 -2.44 2.11 -8.48
CA VAL A 19 -2.53 3.12 -9.54
C VAL A 19 -1.26 3.16 -10.36
N LEU A 20 -0.08 3.10 -9.73
CA LEU A 20 1.20 3.07 -10.44
C LEU A 20 1.36 1.81 -11.29
N ILE A 21 0.99 0.63 -10.78
CA ILE A 21 1.04 -0.61 -11.57
C ILE A 21 0.09 -0.51 -12.77
N LEU A 22 -1.11 0.03 -12.57
CA LEU A 22 -2.09 0.23 -13.65
C LEU A 22 -1.59 1.24 -14.67
N SER A 23 -1.01 2.35 -14.23
CA SER A 23 -0.39 3.35 -15.11
C SER A 23 0.79 2.75 -15.88
N TRP A 24 1.62 1.92 -15.24
CA TRP A 24 2.69 1.20 -15.92
C TRP A 24 2.14 0.26 -17.00
N PHE A 25 1.07 -0.47 -16.71
CA PHE A 25 0.47 -1.41 -17.67
C PHE A 25 -0.16 -0.71 -18.90
N TYR A 26 -0.80 0.45 -18.70
CA TYR A 26 -1.51 1.16 -19.78
C TYR A 26 -0.63 2.11 -20.59
N TRP A 27 0.53 2.54 -20.08
CA TRP A 27 1.45 3.38 -20.85
C TRP A 27 2.41 2.52 -21.69
N ALA A 28 2.49 2.83 -22.99
CA ALA A 28 3.30 2.09 -23.95
C ALA A 28 4.82 2.17 -23.65
N ASP A 29 5.31 3.32 -23.17
CA ASP A 29 6.72 3.56 -22.85
C ASP A 29 6.96 3.64 -21.34
N SER A 30 6.22 2.86 -20.56
CA SER A 30 6.28 2.93 -19.11
C SER A 30 7.63 2.42 -18.57
N PRO A 31 8.36 3.23 -17.79
CA PRO A 31 9.66 2.80 -17.28
C PRO A 31 9.50 1.69 -16.23
N TYR A 32 10.35 0.66 -16.28
CA TYR A 32 10.32 -0.45 -15.31
C TYR A 32 10.42 0.02 -13.85
N PHE A 33 11.07 1.15 -13.60
CA PHE A 33 11.11 1.76 -12.27
C PHE A 33 9.71 2.03 -11.69
N LEU A 34 8.74 2.39 -12.53
CA LEU A 34 7.37 2.68 -12.12
C LEU A 34 6.64 1.41 -11.66
N LEU A 35 6.91 0.27 -12.30
CA LEU A 35 6.44 -1.05 -11.86
C LEU A 35 7.04 -1.43 -10.51
N PHE A 36 8.36 -1.30 -10.34
CA PHE A 36 9.02 -1.63 -9.08
C PHE A 36 8.55 -0.73 -7.92
N LEU A 37 8.36 0.56 -8.19
CA LEU A 37 7.82 1.50 -7.21
C LEU A 37 6.38 1.15 -6.82
N GLY A 38 5.54 0.83 -7.81
CA GLY A 38 4.17 0.37 -7.58
C GLY A 38 4.11 -0.90 -6.73
N LEU A 39 4.95 -1.90 -7.06
CA LEU A 39 5.06 -3.14 -6.28
C LEU A 39 5.54 -2.89 -4.85
N ALA A 40 6.55 -2.05 -4.66
CA ALA A 40 7.06 -1.72 -3.33
C ALA A 40 5.98 -1.05 -2.46
N LEU A 41 5.26 -0.07 -3.00
CA LEU A 41 4.16 0.60 -2.29
C LEU A 41 2.99 -0.33 -1.99
N LEU A 42 2.70 -1.26 -2.90
CA LEU A 42 1.66 -2.26 -2.70
C LEU A 42 2.02 -3.21 -1.57
N LEU A 43 3.26 -3.73 -1.52
CA LEU A 43 3.74 -4.58 -0.43
C LEU A 43 3.75 -3.85 0.91
N ILE A 44 4.24 -2.60 0.95
CA ILE A 44 4.22 -1.76 2.15
C ILE A 44 2.78 -1.54 2.62
N GLY A 45 1.86 -1.27 1.69
CA GLY A 45 0.44 -1.13 1.97
C GLY A 45 -0.16 -2.38 2.61
N ILE A 46 0.11 -3.56 2.03
CA ILE A 46 -0.35 -4.85 2.58
C ILE A 46 0.19 -5.07 3.99
N VAL A 47 1.51 -4.96 4.19
CA VAL A 47 2.13 -5.16 5.51
C VAL A 47 1.55 -4.17 6.53
N GLY A 48 1.36 -2.91 6.12
CA GLY A 48 0.74 -1.89 6.94
C GLY A 48 -0.70 -2.24 7.34
N VAL A 49 -1.51 -2.77 6.42
CA VAL A 49 -2.88 -3.20 6.72
C VAL A 49 -2.87 -4.40 7.67
N VAL A 50 -2.11 -5.45 7.37
CA VAL A 50 -2.06 -6.68 8.17
C VAL A 50 -1.60 -6.39 9.60
N THR A 51 -0.52 -5.63 9.76
CA THR A 51 -0.01 -5.25 11.09
C THR A 51 -0.96 -4.32 11.85
N THR A 52 -1.79 -3.56 11.13
CA THR A 52 -2.81 -2.70 11.76
C THR A 52 -4.02 -3.51 12.21
N ILE A 53 -4.40 -4.55 11.47
CA ILE A 53 -5.46 -5.49 11.88
C ILE A 53 -5.01 -6.26 13.12
N ALA A 54 -3.80 -6.84 13.10
CA ALA A 54 -3.27 -7.60 14.23
C ALA A 54 -3.19 -6.75 15.52
N LYS A 55 -2.71 -5.50 15.43
CA LYS A 55 -2.72 -4.60 16.59
C LYS A 55 -4.11 -4.17 17.04
N ALA A 56 -5.06 -4.04 16.12
CA ALA A 56 -6.43 -3.69 16.48
C ALA A 56 -7.13 -4.85 17.21
N GLU A 57 -6.79 -6.10 16.87
CA GLU A 57 -7.24 -7.30 17.61
C GLU A 57 -6.59 -7.38 19.00
N GLU A 58 -5.28 -7.14 19.11
CA GLU A 58 -4.55 -7.15 20.39
C GLU A 58 -5.03 -6.07 21.37
N GLU A 59 -5.46 -4.89 20.90
CA GLU A 59 -6.05 -3.84 21.76
C GLU A 59 -7.50 -4.14 22.19
N LEU A 60 -8.15 -5.15 21.59
CA LEU A 60 -9.54 -5.55 21.87
C LEU A 60 -9.65 -6.71 22.89
N GLU A 61 -8.57 -7.47 23.09
CA GLU A 61 -8.41 -8.46 24.16
C GLU A 61 -7.96 -7.82 25.48
#